data_AF-A0A024TV62-F1
#
_entry.id   AF-A0A024TV62-F1
#
_cell.length_a   1.000
_cell.length_b   1.000
_cell.length_c   1.000
_cell.angle_alpha   90.00
_cell.angle_beta   90.00
_cell.angle_gamma   90.00
#
_symmetry.space_group_name_H-M   'P 1'
#
loop_
_entity.id
_entity.type
_entity.pdbx_description
1 polymer ?
#
loop_
_entity_poly.entity_id
_entity_poly.type
_entity_poly.pdbx_seq_one_letter_code
_entity_poly.pdbx_strand_id
1 'polypeptide(L)'
;MNMGMSANTARHGPVSNLLRRPQYASNPAWTMPTATHAVLSSTDLFQHITPFQQGVPHHMLELTAFPLPISSTVPVADIAAIVALVQAWWNAHGRRQCRQVWTYSPRASRLVLVYAAATGQGHLLRTCFSSKCTNNVADNLMDVAAFTGQLRMVAELVPYIHDVDEAMATAMLTAASNGHVDIVEFFHRHMGTDTHPDTTKLMDAAASNGHLAVVQFLHFHRREGCTSSAMDLAASHGHLDILAFLHAHRSEGCTPAALSLAAANGHVQVMQWLVEHRGSIKWRWSEAITNAAAHGHVQVLAYIHATKPRTGWTKHAMDVAASNGHVQVVEFLHRERKEGCSEAAEALATAFGHDEVVAYFQKYGDEVIRRLCCACGFNKPRVHDCPTAHRASFTAVCVK
;
A
#
# COMPACT_ATOMS: atom_id res chain seq x y z
N MET A 1 -25.17 53.48 -73.55
CA MET A 1 -26.60 53.70 -73.27
C MET A 1 -26.90 53.11 -71.89
N ASN A 2 -27.34 53.97 -70.96
CA ASN A 2 -28.06 53.80 -69.67
C ASN A 2 -27.84 52.54 -68.81
N MET A 3 -27.30 52.70 -67.58
CA MET A 3 -27.99 52.91 -66.27
C MET A 3 -28.64 51.62 -65.72
N GLY A 4 -28.48 51.19 -64.46
CA GLY A 4 -27.83 51.72 -63.27
C GLY A 4 -28.19 50.84 -62.03
N MET A 5 -27.31 50.86 -61.01
CA MET A 5 -27.51 50.79 -59.53
C MET A 5 -28.51 49.76 -58.94
N SER A 6 -28.24 49.06 -57.81
CA SER A 6 -27.70 49.55 -56.53
C SER A 6 -27.20 48.39 -55.64
N ALA A 7 -26.40 48.77 -54.65
CA ALA A 7 -25.51 47.97 -53.82
C ALA A 7 -26.15 47.34 -52.59
N ASN A 8 -25.49 46.31 -52.02
CA ASN A 8 -25.21 46.32 -50.58
C ASN A 8 -23.92 45.56 -50.25
N THR A 9 -23.03 46.28 -49.57
CA THR A 9 -21.63 45.98 -49.21
C THR A 9 -21.54 45.02 -48.00
N ALA A 10 -20.68 43.99 -48.04
CA ALA A 10 -19.34 43.94 -47.43
C ALA A 10 -19.36 43.95 -45.87
N ARG A 11 -18.54 43.20 -45.10
CA ARG A 11 -17.20 42.68 -45.36
C ARG A 11 -16.73 41.77 -44.22
N HIS A 12 -15.80 40.89 -44.57
CA HIS A 12 -14.96 40.02 -43.74
C HIS A 12 -14.15 40.72 -42.64
N GLY A 13 -13.73 39.93 -41.63
CA GLY A 13 -12.66 40.26 -40.69
C GLY A 13 -12.28 39.08 -39.76
N PRO A 14 -11.06 38.50 -39.85
CA PRO A 14 -10.60 37.33 -39.07
C PRO A 14 -9.50 37.64 -38.02
N VAL A 15 -9.30 36.67 -37.11
CA VAL A 15 -8.03 36.15 -36.53
C VAL A 15 -7.09 37.05 -35.68
N SER A 16 -6.78 36.50 -34.49
CA SER A 16 -5.48 36.42 -33.78
C SER A 16 -5.17 37.26 -32.52
N ASN A 17 -4.78 36.48 -31.51
CA ASN A 17 -3.59 36.60 -30.66
C ASN A 17 -3.68 37.19 -29.23
N LEU A 18 -3.45 36.24 -28.30
CA LEU A 18 -2.47 36.23 -27.22
C LEU A 18 -2.76 37.01 -25.92
N LEU A 19 -2.74 36.20 -24.85
CA LEU A 19 -2.05 36.47 -23.57
C LEU A 19 -2.39 37.79 -22.87
N ARG A 20 -3.24 37.70 -21.83
CA ARG A 20 -3.01 38.41 -20.56
C ARG A 20 -3.77 37.72 -19.43
N ARG A 21 -3.04 37.36 -18.37
CA ARG A 21 -3.60 36.98 -17.06
C ARG A 21 -4.52 38.12 -16.57
N PRO A 22 -5.72 37.86 -16.04
CA PRO A 22 -6.46 38.90 -15.34
C PRO A 22 -5.81 39.13 -13.98
N GLN A 23 -5.36 40.36 -13.78
CA GLN A 23 -5.00 40.91 -12.48
C GLN A 23 -6.22 40.87 -11.56
N TYR A 24 -6.02 40.49 -10.29
CA TYR A 24 -7.01 40.71 -9.23
C TYR A 24 -7.23 42.23 -9.10
N ALA A 25 -8.35 42.71 -9.63
CA ALA A 25 -8.89 44.02 -9.35
C ALA A 25 -10.03 43.86 -8.33
N SER A 26 -9.86 44.49 -7.18
CA SER A 26 -10.84 44.63 -6.11
C SER A 26 -12.05 45.48 -6.54
N ASN A 27 -13.21 45.11 -5.98
CA ASN A 27 -14.51 45.84 -5.84
C ASN A 27 -15.58 45.68 -6.95
N PRO A 28 -16.91 45.82 -6.65
CA PRO A 28 -17.64 45.76 -5.37
C PRO A 28 -18.87 44.81 -5.38
N ALA A 29 -19.32 44.43 -4.17
CA ALA A 29 -20.68 44.12 -3.76
C ALA A 29 -21.67 43.45 -4.76
N TRP A 30 -21.83 42.12 -4.62
CA TRP A 30 -23.11 41.48 -4.93
C TRP A 30 -24.12 41.83 -3.84
N THR A 31 -24.72 43.03 -3.90
CA THR A 31 -25.91 43.32 -3.10
C THR A 31 -27.08 42.57 -3.72
N MET A 32 -27.35 41.37 -3.19
CA MET A 32 -28.64 40.71 -3.36
C MET A 32 -29.75 41.71 -3.01
N PRO A 33 -30.83 41.82 -3.82
CA PRO A 33 -31.92 42.74 -3.52
C PRO A 33 -32.44 42.53 -2.10
N THR A 34 -32.69 43.61 -1.37
CA THR A 34 -33.14 43.60 0.04
C THR A 34 -34.40 42.78 0.26
N ALA A 35 -35.28 42.72 -0.74
CA ALA A 35 -36.47 41.87 -0.73
C ALA A 35 -36.13 40.37 -0.72
N THR A 36 -35.15 39.93 -1.52
CA THR A 36 -34.69 38.52 -1.54
C THR A 36 -34.08 38.09 -0.21
N HIS A 37 -33.30 38.94 0.44
CA HIS A 37 -32.76 38.65 1.77
C HIS A 37 -33.86 38.63 2.84
N ALA A 38 -34.80 39.58 2.80
CA ALA A 38 -35.94 39.61 3.72
C ALA A 38 -36.87 38.41 3.57
N VAL A 39 -37.08 37.94 2.34
CA VAL A 39 -37.87 36.74 2.03
C VAL A 39 -37.14 35.48 2.54
N LEU A 40 -35.85 35.30 2.26
CA LEU A 40 -35.07 34.14 2.74
C LEU A 40 -34.83 34.12 4.26
N SER A 41 -34.96 35.28 4.93
CA SER A 41 -34.85 35.41 6.39
C SER A 41 -36.21 35.35 7.10
N SER A 42 -37.32 35.29 6.34
CA SER A 42 -38.67 35.29 6.90
C SER A 42 -38.97 33.96 7.57
N THR A 43 -39.41 34.02 8.83
CA THR A 43 -39.87 32.86 9.59
C THR A 43 -41.10 32.20 8.96
N ASP A 44 -41.96 32.98 8.30
CA ASP A 44 -43.16 32.47 7.62
C ASP A 44 -42.80 31.68 6.36
N LEU A 45 -41.82 32.16 5.57
CA LEU A 45 -41.30 31.41 4.43
C LEU A 45 -40.61 30.12 4.88
N PHE A 46 -39.86 30.17 5.98
CA PHE A 46 -39.22 28.99 6.56
C PHE A 46 -40.24 27.91 6.97
N GLN A 47 -41.40 28.31 7.52
CA GLN A 47 -42.51 27.40 7.87
C GLN A 47 -43.18 26.75 6.64
N HIS A 48 -43.09 27.39 5.47
CA HIS A 48 -43.59 26.86 4.20
C HIS A 48 -42.54 26.11 3.37
N ILE A 49 -41.24 26.34 3.60
CA ILE A 49 -40.13 25.62 2.96
C ILE A 49 -39.83 24.30 3.69
N THR A 50 -39.94 24.26 5.02
CA THR A 50 -39.66 23.06 5.84
C THR A 50 -40.48 21.81 5.47
N PRO A 51 -41.74 21.90 5.01
CA PRO A 51 -42.47 20.75 4.48
C PRO A 51 -41.91 20.20 3.16
N PHE A 52 -41.16 21.01 2.40
CA PHE A 52 -40.66 20.71 1.06
C PHE A 52 -39.14 20.48 0.97
N GLN A 53 -38.37 20.90 1.98
CA GLN A 53 -36.98 20.48 2.14
C GLN A 53 -36.94 19.25 3.05
N GLN A 54 -36.81 18.07 2.45
CA GLN A 54 -36.38 16.88 3.18
C GLN A 54 -34.91 17.10 3.64
N GLY A 55 -34.71 17.84 4.73
CA GLY A 55 -33.42 17.93 5.40
C GLY A 55 -32.98 16.54 5.86
N VAL A 56 -31.68 16.33 6.04
CA VAL A 56 -31.16 15.10 6.65
C VAL A 56 -31.53 15.13 8.14
N PRO A 57 -32.37 14.22 8.66
CA PRO A 57 -32.58 14.07 10.09
C PRO A 57 -31.28 14.15 10.89
N HIS A 58 -31.29 14.87 12.02
CA HIS A 58 -30.09 15.12 12.83
C HIS A 58 -29.32 13.83 13.17
N HIS A 59 -30.03 12.75 13.46
CA HIS A 59 -29.44 11.46 13.77
C HIS A 59 -28.72 10.80 12.57
N MET A 60 -28.94 11.24 11.33
CA MET A 60 -28.24 10.74 10.13
C MET A 60 -27.05 11.60 9.73
N LEU A 61 -26.81 12.73 10.40
CA LEU A 61 -25.70 13.63 10.07
C LEU A 61 -24.35 12.90 10.13
N GLU A 62 -24.16 12.07 11.15
CA GLU A 62 -22.95 11.24 11.32
C GLU A 62 -22.71 10.30 10.14
N LEU A 63 -23.76 9.65 9.62
CA LEU A 63 -23.67 8.80 8.43
C LEU A 63 -23.36 9.64 7.18
N THR A 64 -23.99 10.79 7.02
CA THR A 64 -23.79 11.63 5.83
C THR A 64 -22.46 12.38 5.80
N ALA A 65 -21.83 12.57 6.96
CA ALA A 65 -20.56 13.25 7.10
C ALA A 65 -19.35 12.35 6.80
N PHE A 66 -19.52 11.02 6.74
CA PHE A 66 -18.42 10.11 6.47
C PHE A 66 -17.87 10.32 5.05
N PRO A 67 -16.55 10.56 4.89
CA PRO A 67 -15.94 10.91 3.62
C PRO A 67 -15.72 9.67 2.74
N LEU A 68 -16.80 9.12 2.17
CA LEU A 68 -16.68 8.09 1.13
C LEU A 68 -16.45 8.75 -0.24
N PRO A 69 -15.41 8.32 -0.99
CA PRO A 69 -15.19 8.78 -2.36
C PRO A 69 -16.44 8.50 -3.20
N ILE A 70 -16.85 9.40 -4.08
CA ILE A 70 -17.97 9.15 -5.02
C ILE A 70 -17.62 8.05 -6.05
N SER A 71 -16.33 7.67 -6.13
CA SER A 71 -15.80 6.57 -6.95
C SER A 71 -16.51 5.24 -6.70
N SER A 72 -16.53 4.35 -7.69
CA SER A 72 -17.12 3.00 -7.67
C SER A 72 -16.41 2.01 -6.73
N THR A 73 -15.26 2.36 -6.16
CA THR A 73 -14.48 1.46 -5.31
C THR A 73 -14.51 1.91 -3.85
N VAL A 74 -14.88 1.01 -2.96
CA VAL A 74 -14.83 1.17 -1.50
C VAL A 74 -13.40 0.86 -1.05
N PRO A 75 -12.66 1.82 -0.45
CA PRO A 75 -11.33 1.56 0.06
C PRO A 75 -11.37 0.55 1.21
N VAL A 76 -10.50 -0.46 1.15
CA VAL A 76 -10.42 -1.53 2.15
C VAL A 76 -10.19 -0.99 3.56
N ALA A 77 -9.35 0.06 3.69
CA ALA A 77 -9.05 0.71 4.97
C ALA A 77 -10.29 1.32 5.65
N ASP A 78 -11.29 1.73 4.87
CA ASP A 78 -12.49 2.38 5.39
C ASP A 78 -13.55 1.37 5.85
N ILE A 79 -13.48 0.11 5.42
CA ILE A 79 -14.52 -0.91 5.70
C ILE A 79 -14.75 -1.05 7.21
N ALA A 80 -13.69 -1.15 8.02
CA ALA A 80 -13.81 -1.29 9.47
C ALA A 80 -14.46 -0.06 10.13
N ALA A 81 -14.09 1.15 9.68
CA ALA A 81 -14.67 2.40 10.17
C ALA A 81 -16.15 2.53 9.78
N ILE A 82 -16.49 2.16 8.55
CA ILE A 82 -17.89 2.12 8.07
C ILE A 82 -18.70 1.14 8.91
N VAL A 83 -18.19 -0.07 9.15
CA VAL A 83 -18.89 -1.07 9.94
C VAL A 83 -19.13 -0.58 11.37
N ALA A 84 -18.12 0.03 12.00
CA ALA A 84 -18.24 0.58 13.35
C ALA A 84 -19.25 1.74 13.42
N LEU A 85 -19.17 2.70 12.50
CA LEU A 85 -20.08 3.84 12.41
C LEU A 85 -21.52 3.38 12.24
N VAL A 86 -21.75 2.50 11.28
CA VAL A 86 -23.06 1.98 10.96
C VAL A 86 -23.61 1.17 12.13
N GLN A 87 -22.81 0.29 12.74
CA GLN A 87 -23.23 -0.48 13.91
C GLN A 87 -23.60 0.42 15.10
N ALA A 88 -22.81 1.46 15.39
CA ALA A 88 -23.08 2.41 16.47
C ALA A 88 -24.40 3.15 16.25
N TRP A 89 -24.63 3.62 15.03
CA TRP A 89 -25.89 4.26 14.65
C TRP A 89 -27.10 3.34 14.84
N TRP A 90 -26.97 2.08 14.44
CA TRP A 90 -28.04 1.08 14.59
C TRP A 90 -28.35 0.77 16.06
N ASN A 91 -27.32 0.73 16.91
CA ASN A 91 -27.48 0.52 18.34
C ASN A 91 -28.21 1.70 19.00
N ALA A 92 -27.96 2.93 18.54
CA ALA A 92 -28.58 4.14 19.09
C ALA A 92 -30.02 4.37 18.61
N HIS A 93 -30.33 4.04 17.35
CA HIS A 93 -31.57 4.47 16.68
C HIS A 93 -32.49 3.33 16.24
N GLY A 94 -31.98 2.10 16.20
CA GLY A 94 -32.73 0.89 15.91
C GLY A 94 -33.03 0.65 14.43
N ARG A 95 -33.24 -0.62 14.08
CA ARG A 95 -33.50 -1.11 12.70
C ARG A 95 -34.77 -0.57 12.04
N ARG A 96 -35.65 0.10 12.79
CA ARG A 96 -36.93 0.63 12.27
C ARG A 96 -36.73 1.92 11.45
N GLN A 97 -35.62 2.61 11.66
CA GLN A 97 -35.31 3.87 10.97
C GLN A 97 -34.63 3.66 9.62
N CYS A 98 -34.36 2.42 9.20
CA CYS A 98 -33.70 2.17 7.92
C CYS A 98 -34.49 2.71 6.72
N ARG A 99 -35.84 2.71 6.78
CA ARG A 99 -36.69 3.37 5.76
C ARG A 99 -36.38 4.86 5.58
N GLN A 100 -35.98 5.54 6.65
CA GLN A 100 -35.59 6.95 6.58
C GLN A 100 -34.21 7.09 5.92
N VAL A 101 -33.27 6.21 6.22
CA VAL A 101 -31.94 6.17 5.56
C VAL A 101 -32.08 6.06 4.05
N TRP A 102 -32.96 5.18 3.57
CA TRP A 102 -33.18 4.94 2.14
C TRP A 102 -33.97 6.05 1.43
N THR A 103 -34.86 6.73 2.16
CA THR A 103 -35.69 7.80 1.58
C THR A 103 -34.92 9.13 1.47
N TYR A 104 -34.09 9.44 2.46
CA TYR A 104 -33.57 10.81 2.64
C TYR A 104 -32.11 10.99 2.22
N SER A 105 -31.30 9.94 2.06
CA SER A 105 -29.89 10.09 1.68
C SER A 105 -29.34 8.90 0.86
N PRO A 106 -29.03 9.11 -0.43
CA PRO A 106 -28.32 8.12 -1.25
C PRO A 106 -26.93 7.76 -0.71
N ARG A 107 -26.23 8.72 -0.08
CA ARG A 107 -24.90 8.49 0.52
C ARG A 107 -24.97 7.58 1.75
N ALA A 108 -25.93 7.84 2.64
CA ALA A 108 -26.12 6.99 3.81
C ALA A 108 -26.56 5.58 3.38
N SER A 109 -27.39 5.47 2.34
CA SER A 109 -27.78 4.17 1.76
C SER A 109 -26.57 3.35 1.27
N ARG A 110 -25.55 4.01 0.73
CA ARG A 110 -24.30 3.36 0.29
C ARG A 110 -23.51 2.78 1.46
N LEU A 111 -23.35 3.53 2.56
CA LEU A 111 -22.72 3.03 3.79
C LEU A 111 -23.43 1.79 4.33
N VAL A 112 -24.75 1.78 4.27
CA VAL A 112 -25.57 0.62 4.67
C VAL A 112 -25.31 -0.59 3.78
N LEU A 113 -25.17 -0.40 2.47
CA LEU A 113 -24.84 -1.48 1.53
C LEU A 113 -23.46 -2.06 1.79
N VAL A 114 -22.45 -1.21 2.05
CA VAL A 114 -21.10 -1.65 2.44
C VAL A 114 -21.14 -2.42 3.75
N TYR A 115 -21.86 -1.92 4.76
CA TYR A 115 -22.06 -2.63 6.03
C TYR A 115 -22.76 -3.97 5.82
N ALA A 116 -23.82 -4.00 5.00
CA ALA A 116 -24.55 -5.23 4.70
C ALA A 116 -23.63 -6.25 4.03
N ALA A 117 -22.81 -5.81 3.07
CA ALA A 117 -21.85 -6.62 2.37
C ALA A 117 -20.77 -7.20 3.31
N ALA A 118 -20.19 -6.33 4.15
CA ALA A 118 -19.14 -6.68 5.10
C ALA A 118 -19.60 -7.59 6.25
N THR A 119 -20.87 -7.49 6.65
CA THR A 119 -21.44 -8.25 7.79
C THR A 119 -22.32 -9.43 7.40
N GLY A 120 -22.50 -9.68 6.10
CA GLY A 120 -23.32 -10.79 5.62
C GLY A 120 -24.83 -10.61 5.80
N GLN A 121 -25.32 -9.37 5.98
CA GLN A 121 -26.74 -9.09 6.23
C GLN A 121 -27.57 -9.01 4.94
N GLY A 122 -27.84 -10.16 4.31
CA GLY A 122 -28.59 -10.27 3.06
C GLY A 122 -29.99 -9.64 3.07
N HIS A 123 -30.66 -9.62 4.23
CA HIS A 123 -31.97 -8.96 4.36
C HIS A 123 -31.93 -7.45 4.07
N LEU A 124 -30.85 -6.76 4.48
CA LEU A 124 -30.67 -5.33 4.20
C LEU A 124 -30.44 -5.13 2.71
N LEU A 125 -29.60 -5.98 2.10
CA LEU A 125 -29.31 -5.97 0.67
C LEU A 125 -30.60 -6.05 -0.17
N ARG A 126 -31.43 -7.06 0.09
CA ARG A 126 -32.70 -7.27 -0.63
C ARG A 126 -33.68 -6.11 -0.43
N THR A 127 -33.74 -5.56 0.79
CA THR A 127 -34.60 -4.41 1.09
C THR A 127 -34.14 -3.18 0.29
N CYS A 128 -32.84 -2.89 0.26
CA CYS A 128 -32.26 -1.77 -0.50
C CYS A 128 -32.48 -1.90 -2.02
N PHE A 129 -32.27 -3.09 -2.59
CA PHE A 129 -32.44 -3.30 -4.04
C PHE A 129 -33.91 -3.30 -4.46
N SER A 130 -34.82 -3.80 -3.61
CA SER A 130 -36.26 -3.80 -3.88
C SER A 130 -36.88 -2.39 -3.92
N SER A 131 -36.28 -1.42 -3.23
CA SER A 131 -36.84 -0.08 -3.08
C SER A 131 -36.49 0.89 -4.23
N LYS A 132 -35.85 0.43 -5.33
CA LYS A 132 -35.36 1.26 -6.45
C LYS A 132 -34.42 2.41 -6.01
N CYS A 133 -33.78 2.30 -4.84
CA CYS A 133 -32.95 3.35 -4.26
C CYS A 133 -31.54 3.47 -4.89
N THR A 134 -31.20 2.60 -5.84
CA THR A 134 -29.86 2.57 -6.47
C THR A 134 -29.99 2.77 -7.97
N ASN A 135 -29.90 4.03 -8.42
CA ASN A 135 -29.49 4.30 -9.78
C ASN A 135 -27.99 4.00 -9.86
N ASN A 136 -27.63 2.83 -10.37
CA ASN A 136 -26.31 2.57 -10.93
C ASN A 136 -25.11 2.73 -9.97
N VAL A 137 -25.12 2.03 -8.83
CA VAL A 137 -23.94 1.92 -7.97
C VAL A 137 -23.50 0.45 -7.95
N ALA A 138 -22.85 0.02 -9.03
CA ALA A 138 -21.98 -1.14 -9.00
C ALA A 138 -20.73 -0.78 -8.18
N ASP A 139 -20.94 -0.55 -6.88
CA ASP A 139 -19.85 -0.61 -5.92
C ASP A 139 -19.26 -2.02 -5.98
N ASN A 140 -17.98 -2.15 -5.71
CA ASN A 140 -17.30 -3.43 -5.52
C ASN A 140 -17.75 -4.17 -4.25
N LEU A 141 -19.07 -4.24 -3.99
CA LEU A 141 -19.67 -4.93 -2.84
C LEU A 141 -19.31 -6.41 -2.81
N MET A 142 -19.13 -7.03 -3.99
CA MET A 142 -18.63 -8.41 -4.07
C MET A 142 -17.19 -8.51 -3.56
N ASP A 143 -16.32 -7.55 -3.89
CA ASP A 143 -14.96 -7.49 -3.34
C ASP A 143 -15.00 -7.24 -1.82
N VAL A 144 -15.90 -6.39 -1.32
CA VAL A 144 -16.07 -6.16 0.14
C VAL A 144 -16.50 -7.44 0.85
N ALA A 145 -17.47 -8.17 0.28
CA ALA A 145 -17.92 -9.45 0.81
C ALA A 145 -16.81 -10.52 0.74
N ALA A 146 -16.03 -10.54 -0.35
CA ALA A 146 -14.87 -11.41 -0.51
C ALA A 146 -13.74 -11.07 0.46
N PHE A 147 -13.47 -9.79 0.69
CA PHE A 147 -12.47 -9.30 1.66
C PHE A 147 -12.82 -9.71 3.09
N THR A 148 -14.10 -9.62 3.45
CA THR A 148 -14.61 -9.91 4.80
C THR A 148 -14.98 -11.37 5.03
N GLY A 149 -14.90 -12.24 4.02
CA GLY A 149 -15.20 -13.67 4.17
C GLY A 149 -16.70 -14.00 4.20
N GLN A 150 -17.56 -13.16 3.63
CA GLN A 150 -19.01 -13.34 3.65
C GLN A 150 -19.52 -14.15 2.45
N LEU A 151 -19.29 -15.47 2.43
CA LEU A 151 -19.71 -16.35 1.32
C LEU A 151 -21.19 -16.22 0.97
N ARG A 152 -22.08 -16.16 1.97
CA ARG A 152 -23.53 -16.02 1.75
C ARG A 152 -23.86 -14.74 0.99
N MET A 153 -23.16 -13.65 1.32
CA MET A 153 -23.35 -12.37 0.66
C MET A 153 -22.83 -12.39 -0.77
N VAL A 154 -21.66 -13.00 -1.00
CA VAL A 154 -21.13 -13.22 -2.35
C VAL A 154 -22.16 -13.92 -3.24
N ALA A 155 -22.78 -15.01 -2.74
CA ALA A 155 -23.81 -15.74 -3.48
C ALA A 155 -25.09 -14.91 -3.71
N GLU A 156 -25.51 -14.09 -2.74
CA GLU A 156 -26.68 -13.22 -2.88
C GLU A 156 -26.46 -12.04 -3.84
N LEU A 157 -25.21 -11.61 -4.04
CA LEU A 157 -24.86 -10.49 -4.92
C LEU A 157 -24.83 -10.86 -6.41
N VAL A 158 -24.60 -12.12 -6.75
CA VAL A 158 -24.46 -12.60 -8.15
C VAL A 158 -25.60 -12.10 -9.07
N PRO A 159 -26.90 -12.18 -8.71
CA PRO A 159 -27.98 -11.75 -9.60
C PRO A 159 -28.05 -10.24 -9.83
N TYR A 160 -27.37 -9.43 -9.03
CA TYR A 160 -27.43 -7.97 -9.06
C TYR A 160 -26.24 -7.32 -9.80
N ILE A 161 -25.30 -8.12 -10.30
CA ILE A 161 -24.09 -7.64 -10.97
C ILE A 161 -24.27 -7.68 -12.49
N HIS A 162 -23.88 -6.59 -13.17
CA HIS A 162 -23.99 -6.46 -14.62
C HIS A 162 -22.89 -7.22 -15.39
N ASP A 163 -21.66 -7.20 -14.90
CA ASP A 163 -20.53 -7.97 -15.44
C ASP A 163 -20.04 -8.96 -14.36
N VAL A 164 -20.65 -10.15 -14.38
CA VAL A 164 -20.46 -11.16 -13.34
C VAL A 164 -19.07 -11.78 -13.44
N ASP A 165 -18.54 -11.99 -14.65
CA ASP A 165 -17.25 -12.66 -14.85
C ASP A 165 -16.07 -11.79 -14.38
N GLU A 166 -16.06 -10.50 -14.73
CA GLU A 166 -15.01 -9.57 -14.26
C GLU A 166 -15.08 -9.39 -12.73
N ALA A 167 -16.28 -9.17 -12.18
CA ALA A 167 -16.46 -8.98 -10.75
C ALA A 167 -16.11 -10.22 -9.93
N MET A 168 -16.43 -11.42 -10.43
CA MET A 168 -16.03 -12.66 -9.77
C MET A 168 -14.51 -12.85 -9.84
N ALA A 169 -13.84 -12.48 -10.93
CA ALA A 169 -12.39 -12.59 -11.06
C ALA A 169 -11.65 -11.68 -10.06
N THR A 170 -12.07 -10.42 -9.92
CA THR A 170 -11.49 -9.48 -8.93
C THR A 170 -11.79 -9.92 -7.50
N ALA A 171 -13.02 -10.36 -7.24
CA ALA A 171 -13.42 -10.84 -5.92
C ALA A 171 -12.72 -12.15 -5.55
N MET A 172 -12.44 -13.04 -6.50
CA MET A 172 -11.66 -14.26 -6.28
C MET A 172 -10.22 -13.94 -5.87
N LEU A 173 -9.59 -12.96 -6.51
CA LEU A 173 -8.26 -12.48 -6.10
C LEU A 173 -8.28 -11.87 -4.70
N THR A 174 -9.32 -11.10 -4.38
CA THR A 174 -9.50 -10.53 -3.04
C THR A 174 -9.69 -11.63 -1.99
N ALA A 175 -10.53 -12.64 -2.26
CA ALA A 175 -10.73 -13.78 -1.37
C ALA A 175 -9.43 -14.58 -1.18
N ALA A 176 -8.69 -14.84 -2.26
CA ALA A 176 -7.41 -15.55 -2.21
C ALA A 176 -6.36 -14.80 -1.38
N SER A 177 -6.31 -13.48 -1.52
CA SER A 177 -5.40 -12.59 -0.78
C SER A 177 -5.72 -12.48 0.70
N ASN A 178 -6.95 -12.83 1.12
CA ASN A 178 -7.40 -12.77 2.52
C ASN A 178 -7.68 -14.16 3.14
N GLY A 179 -7.43 -15.24 2.39
CA GLY A 179 -7.46 -16.60 2.94
C GLY A 179 -8.83 -17.28 2.96
N HIS A 180 -9.83 -16.71 2.27
CA HIS A 180 -11.20 -17.23 2.26
C HIS A 180 -11.35 -18.36 1.23
N VAL A 181 -10.89 -19.56 1.59
CA VAL A 181 -10.89 -20.76 0.73
C VAL A 181 -12.30 -21.13 0.23
N ASP A 182 -13.31 -20.96 1.08
CA ASP A 182 -14.71 -21.25 0.79
C ASP A 182 -15.26 -20.35 -0.33
N ILE A 183 -14.88 -19.07 -0.34
CA ILE A 183 -15.22 -18.13 -1.41
C ILE A 183 -14.44 -18.44 -2.69
N VAL A 184 -13.16 -18.78 -2.58
CA VAL A 184 -12.34 -19.22 -3.72
C VAL A 184 -12.92 -20.48 -4.36
N GLU A 185 -13.36 -21.45 -3.56
CA GLU A 185 -14.01 -22.66 -4.01
C GLU A 185 -15.37 -22.37 -4.67
N PHE A 186 -16.16 -21.47 -4.07
CA PHE A 186 -17.43 -21.03 -4.64
C PHE A 186 -17.21 -20.42 -6.03
N PHE A 187 -16.28 -19.49 -6.20
CA PHE A 187 -15.99 -18.90 -7.49
C PHE A 187 -15.45 -19.93 -8.49
N HIS A 188 -14.55 -20.81 -8.07
CA HIS A 188 -14.02 -21.87 -8.93
C HIS A 188 -15.14 -22.78 -9.51
N ARG A 189 -16.17 -23.10 -8.73
CA ARG A 189 -17.29 -23.94 -9.19
C ARG A 189 -18.27 -23.22 -10.12
N HIS A 190 -18.32 -21.89 -10.08
CA HIS A 190 -19.32 -21.10 -10.81
C HIS A 190 -18.74 -20.30 -11.98
N MET A 191 -17.41 -20.17 -12.09
CA MET A 191 -16.75 -19.58 -13.26
C MET A 191 -16.66 -20.58 -14.42
N GLY A 192 -16.86 -20.10 -15.65
CA GLY A 192 -16.59 -20.88 -16.86
C GLY A 192 -15.10 -21.17 -17.05
N THR A 193 -14.75 -22.26 -17.73
CA THR A 193 -13.35 -22.66 -17.99
C THR A 193 -12.58 -21.71 -18.90
N ASP A 194 -13.28 -20.81 -19.59
CA ASP A 194 -12.76 -20.02 -20.70
C ASP A 194 -12.46 -18.56 -20.31
N THR A 195 -12.81 -18.14 -19.08
CA THR A 195 -12.52 -16.81 -18.55
C THR A 195 -11.29 -16.83 -17.64
N HIS A 196 -10.14 -16.41 -18.18
CA HIS A 196 -9.49 -15.12 -17.83
C HIS A 196 -7.95 -15.15 -17.98
N PRO A 197 -7.33 -14.07 -18.52
CA PRO A 197 -5.87 -13.87 -18.55
C PRO A 197 -5.25 -13.67 -17.14
N ASP A 198 -4.03 -14.20 -16.93
CA ASP A 198 -3.11 -13.96 -15.80
C ASP A 198 -3.61 -14.30 -14.36
N THR A 199 -4.16 -15.49 -14.15
CA THR A 199 -4.54 -16.03 -12.82
C THR A 199 -3.39 -16.56 -11.97
N THR A 200 -2.14 -16.53 -12.43
CA THR A 200 -0.95 -16.82 -11.60
C THR A 200 -0.89 -15.92 -10.35
N LYS A 201 -1.45 -14.70 -10.47
CA LYS A 201 -1.61 -13.74 -9.38
C LYS A 201 -2.41 -14.28 -8.19
N LEU A 202 -3.34 -15.22 -8.39
CA LEU A 202 -4.14 -15.81 -7.30
C LEU A 202 -3.24 -16.56 -6.32
N MET A 203 -2.38 -17.44 -6.84
CA MET A 203 -1.48 -18.24 -6.01
C MET A 203 -0.34 -17.37 -5.47
N ASP A 204 0.16 -16.41 -6.25
CA ASP A 204 1.16 -15.44 -5.77
C ASP A 204 0.63 -14.62 -4.59
N ALA A 205 -0.60 -14.10 -4.67
CA ALA A 205 -1.19 -13.30 -3.60
C ALA A 205 -1.53 -14.14 -2.37
N ALA A 206 -2.06 -15.35 -2.54
CA ALA A 206 -2.28 -16.27 -1.43
C ALA A 206 -0.98 -16.68 -0.74
N ALA A 207 0.09 -16.92 -1.51
CA ALA A 207 1.41 -17.24 -0.99
C ALA A 207 2.04 -16.06 -0.25
N SER A 208 1.94 -14.86 -0.82
CA SER A 208 2.44 -13.62 -0.22
C SER A 208 1.80 -13.31 1.13
N ASN A 209 0.52 -13.65 1.32
CA ASN A 209 -0.24 -13.34 2.54
C ASN A 209 -0.36 -14.52 3.53
N GLY A 210 0.33 -15.63 3.29
CA GLY A 210 0.39 -16.72 4.28
C GLY A 210 -0.80 -17.66 4.26
N HIS A 211 -1.56 -17.72 3.16
CA HIS A 211 -2.78 -18.52 3.05
C HIS A 211 -2.52 -19.89 2.41
N LEU A 212 -1.84 -20.78 3.14
CA LEU A 212 -1.49 -22.13 2.66
C LEU A 212 -2.70 -22.93 2.14
N ALA A 213 -3.84 -22.85 2.81
CA ALA A 213 -5.04 -23.59 2.40
C ALA A 213 -5.56 -23.14 1.01
N VAL A 214 -5.47 -21.83 0.70
CA VAL A 214 -5.80 -21.30 -0.62
C VAL A 214 -4.75 -21.77 -1.64
N VAL A 215 -3.47 -21.70 -1.31
CA VAL A 215 -2.38 -22.18 -2.18
C VAL A 215 -2.56 -23.65 -2.54
N GLN A 216 -2.88 -24.50 -1.57
CA GLN A 216 -3.17 -25.92 -1.78
C GLN A 216 -4.41 -26.11 -2.67
N PHE A 217 -5.50 -25.39 -2.40
CA PHE A 217 -6.71 -25.46 -3.21
C PHE A 217 -6.43 -25.12 -4.67
N LEU A 218 -5.80 -23.96 -4.91
CA LEU A 218 -5.44 -23.50 -6.26
C LEU A 218 -4.49 -24.48 -6.94
N HIS A 219 -3.53 -25.06 -6.21
CA HIS A 219 -2.58 -26.03 -6.75
C HIS A 219 -3.25 -27.29 -7.30
N PHE A 220 -4.23 -27.84 -6.58
CA PHE A 220 -4.90 -29.10 -6.96
C PHE A 220 -6.03 -28.92 -7.97
N HIS A 221 -6.66 -27.74 -8.02
CA HIS A 221 -7.86 -27.52 -8.83
C HIS A 221 -7.65 -26.59 -10.03
N ARG A 222 -6.51 -25.91 -10.11
CA ARG A 222 -6.18 -24.96 -11.18
C ARG A 222 -4.86 -25.30 -11.86
N ARG A 223 -4.72 -24.92 -13.14
CA ARG A 223 -3.55 -25.29 -13.99
C ARG A 223 -2.58 -24.15 -14.21
N GLU A 224 -2.97 -22.92 -13.89
CA GLU A 224 -2.21 -21.71 -14.23
C GLU A 224 -0.93 -21.57 -13.41
N GLY A 225 -0.89 -22.16 -12.21
CA GLY A 225 0.30 -22.19 -11.36
C GLY A 225 0.57 -20.87 -10.64
N CYS A 226 1.84 -20.58 -10.39
CA CYS A 226 2.30 -19.34 -9.77
C CYS A 226 3.49 -18.76 -10.54
N THR A 227 4.02 -17.63 -10.08
CA THR A 227 5.31 -17.12 -10.55
C THR A 227 6.37 -17.29 -9.45
N SER A 228 7.60 -16.84 -9.71
CA SER A 228 8.61 -16.80 -8.65
C SER A 228 8.27 -15.82 -7.53
N SER A 229 7.33 -14.89 -7.77
CA SER A 229 6.84 -13.96 -6.75
C SER A 229 6.15 -14.68 -5.60
N ALA A 230 5.49 -15.82 -5.82
CA ALA A 230 4.90 -16.61 -4.74
C ALA A 230 5.93 -16.98 -3.67
N MET A 231 7.07 -17.55 -4.08
CA MET A 231 8.11 -17.95 -3.13
C MET A 231 8.92 -16.74 -2.62
N ASP A 232 9.20 -15.75 -3.47
CA ASP A 232 9.97 -14.57 -3.04
C ASP A 232 9.21 -13.76 -1.96
N LEU A 233 7.90 -13.57 -2.13
CA LEU A 233 7.06 -12.84 -1.17
C LEU A 233 6.70 -13.70 0.06
N ALA A 234 6.48 -15.00 -0.11
CA ALA A 234 6.35 -15.92 1.03
C ALA A 234 7.61 -15.89 1.91
N ALA A 235 8.80 -15.82 1.29
CA ALA A 235 10.06 -15.67 2.01
C ALA A 235 10.17 -14.31 2.72
N SER A 236 9.74 -13.24 2.04
CA SER A 236 9.70 -11.88 2.60
C SER A 236 8.86 -11.78 3.87
N HIS A 237 7.74 -12.51 3.96
CA HIS A 237 6.82 -12.47 5.09
C HIS A 237 6.96 -13.65 6.06
N GLY A 238 7.95 -14.53 5.86
CA GLY A 238 8.26 -15.59 6.81
C GLY A 238 7.39 -16.85 6.68
N HIS A 239 6.67 -17.04 5.58
CA HIS A 239 5.75 -18.16 5.36
C HIS A 239 6.48 -19.44 4.91
N LEU A 240 7.18 -20.07 5.87
CA LEU A 240 8.00 -21.26 5.65
C LEU A 240 7.20 -22.48 5.18
N ASP A 241 5.98 -22.65 5.68
CA ASP A 241 5.06 -23.72 5.30
C ASP A 241 4.67 -23.65 3.81
N ILE A 242 4.42 -22.43 3.32
CA ILE A 242 4.14 -22.16 1.90
C ILE A 242 5.39 -22.41 1.05
N LEU A 243 6.56 -21.98 1.49
CA LEU A 243 7.82 -22.26 0.79
C LEU A 243 8.07 -23.76 0.65
N ALA A 244 7.88 -24.52 1.73
CA ALA A 244 8.03 -25.97 1.73
C ALA A 244 7.02 -26.63 0.78
N PHE A 245 5.76 -26.20 0.82
CA PHE A 245 4.71 -26.72 -0.08
C PHE A 245 5.02 -26.44 -1.55
N LEU A 246 5.31 -25.18 -1.90
CA LEU A 246 5.62 -24.78 -3.27
C LEU A 246 6.88 -25.47 -3.79
N HIS A 247 7.93 -25.60 -2.97
CA HIS A 247 9.13 -26.30 -3.41
C HIS A 247 8.93 -27.79 -3.67
N ALA A 248 8.06 -28.45 -2.90
CA ALA A 248 7.76 -29.86 -3.08
C ALA A 248 6.87 -30.15 -4.30
N HIS A 249 6.02 -29.21 -4.72
CA HIS A 249 4.98 -29.48 -5.71
C HIS A 249 5.01 -28.58 -6.97
N ARG A 250 5.88 -27.57 -7.00
CA ARG A 250 5.99 -26.59 -8.10
C ARG A 250 7.45 -26.45 -8.56
N SER A 251 7.61 -26.01 -9.80
CA SER A 251 8.92 -25.94 -10.50
C SER A 251 9.40 -24.51 -10.73
N GLU A 252 8.51 -23.54 -10.61
CA GLU A 252 8.71 -22.10 -10.86
C GLU A 252 9.81 -21.54 -9.96
N GLY A 253 9.78 -21.92 -8.68
CA GLY A 253 10.86 -21.64 -7.75
C GLY A 253 10.93 -20.20 -7.24
N CYS A 254 12.07 -19.83 -6.66
CA CYS A 254 12.37 -18.49 -6.16
C CYS A 254 13.58 -17.87 -6.88
N THR A 255 13.69 -16.56 -6.80
CA THR A 255 14.84 -15.79 -7.28
C THR A 255 15.82 -15.50 -6.13
N PRO A 256 17.02 -14.95 -6.41
CA PRO A 256 17.91 -14.47 -5.36
C PRO A 256 17.29 -13.43 -4.40
N ALA A 257 16.20 -12.76 -4.80
CA ALA A 257 15.49 -11.79 -3.97
C ALA A 257 14.84 -12.43 -2.73
N ALA A 258 14.42 -13.70 -2.79
CA ALA A 258 13.84 -14.38 -1.62
C ALA A 258 14.74 -14.31 -0.37
N LEU A 259 16.05 -14.49 -0.56
CA LEU A 259 17.01 -14.45 0.55
C LEU A 259 17.20 -13.01 1.08
N SER A 260 17.31 -12.02 0.19
CA SER A 260 17.53 -10.62 0.60
C SER A 260 16.28 -10.01 1.23
N LEU A 261 15.07 -10.41 0.80
CA LEU A 261 13.80 -10.03 1.40
C LEU A 261 13.56 -10.71 2.75
N ALA A 262 13.86 -12.00 2.88
CA ALA A 262 13.82 -12.70 4.17
C ALA A 262 14.80 -12.08 5.18
N ALA A 263 15.99 -11.66 4.71
CA ALA A 263 16.97 -10.97 5.53
C ALA A 263 16.51 -9.57 5.96
N ALA A 264 15.84 -8.83 5.06
CA ALA A 264 15.28 -7.51 5.34
C ALA A 264 14.20 -7.53 6.43
N ASN A 265 13.48 -8.65 6.58
CA ASN A 265 12.39 -8.82 7.54
C ASN A 265 12.77 -9.73 8.74
N GLY A 266 14.04 -10.13 8.85
CA GLY A 266 14.53 -10.86 10.02
C GLY A 266 14.19 -12.36 10.07
N HIS A 267 13.74 -12.96 8.96
CA HIS A 267 13.26 -14.34 8.91
C HIS A 267 14.40 -15.37 8.78
N VAL A 268 15.16 -15.57 9.87
CA VAL A 268 16.32 -16.49 9.90
C VAL A 268 15.95 -17.93 9.50
N GLN A 269 14.81 -18.45 9.97
CA GLN A 269 14.37 -19.82 9.65
C GLN A 269 14.10 -20.02 8.16
N VAL A 270 13.51 -19.01 7.50
CA VAL A 270 13.32 -19.01 6.05
C VAL A 270 14.66 -18.99 5.33
N MET A 271 15.60 -18.17 5.77
CA MET A 271 16.95 -18.12 5.17
C MET A 271 17.70 -19.43 5.31
N GLN A 272 17.61 -20.10 6.46
CA GLN A 272 18.16 -21.45 6.67
C GLN A 272 17.58 -22.42 5.66
N TRP A 273 16.25 -22.47 5.59
CA TRP A 273 15.55 -23.37 4.69
C TRP A 273 15.90 -23.12 3.21
N LEU A 274 15.95 -21.85 2.77
CA LEU A 274 16.31 -21.47 1.40
C LEU A 274 17.74 -21.93 1.05
N VAL A 275 18.70 -21.72 1.95
CA VAL A 275 20.10 -22.07 1.70
C VAL A 275 20.30 -23.59 1.65
N GLU A 276 19.59 -24.33 2.49
CA GLU A 276 19.63 -25.79 2.54
C GLU A 276 18.98 -26.45 1.33
N HIS A 277 17.80 -25.99 0.92
CA HIS A 277 16.98 -26.66 -0.11
C HIS A 277 17.18 -26.10 -1.52
N ARG A 278 17.77 -24.90 -1.65
CA ARG A 278 17.93 -24.20 -2.94
C ARG A 278 19.40 -23.83 -3.22
N GLY A 279 20.31 -24.76 -2.95
CA GLY A 279 21.76 -24.57 -3.12
C GLY A 279 22.25 -24.31 -4.55
N SER A 280 21.40 -24.50 -5.57
CA SER A 280 21.71 -24.17 -6.97
C SER A 280 21.68 -22.67 -7.26
N ILE A 281 20.98 -21.88 -6.44
CA ILE A 281 20.85 -20.44 -6.62
C ILE A 281 22.12 -19.73 -6.14
N LYS A 282 22.67 -18.85 -6.98
CA LYS A 282 23.76 -17.96 -6.58
C LYS A 282 23.21 -16.79 -5.77
N TRP A 283 23.23 -16.93 -4.46
CA TRP A 283 22.74 -15.92 -3.52
C TRP A 283 23.56 -14.63 -3.49
N ARG A 284 22.87 -13.49 -3.43
CA ARG A 284 23.48 -12.16 -3.25
C ARG A 284 23.63 -11.82 -1.76
N TRP A 285 24.60 -12.45 -1.10
CA TRP A 285 24.84 -12.27 0.34
C TRP A 285 25.10 -10.81 0.76
N SER A 286 25.75 -10.01 -0.09
CA SER A 286 25.98 -8.59 0.21
C SER A 286 24.69 -7.78 0.33
N GLU A 287 23.70 -8.10 -0.49
CA GLU A 287 22.38 -7.47 -0.45
C GLU A 287 21.63 -7.90 0.81
N ALA A 288 21.62 -9.20 1.13
CA ALA A 288 21.03 -9.72 2.35
C ALA A 288 21.65 -9.11 3.63
N ILE A 289 22.98 -8.99 3.68
CA ILE A 289 23.70 -8.35 4.81
C ILE A 289 23.30 -6.87 4.93
N THR A 290 23.28 -6.14 3.82
CA THR A 290 22.93 -4.71 3.81
C THR A 290 21.49 -4.50 4.26
N ASN A 291 20.56 -5.29 3.74
CA ASN A 291 19.15 -5.22 4.11
C ASN A 291 18.91 -5.57 5.59
N ALA A 292 19.53 -6.63 6.09
CA ALA A 292 19.45 -7.00 7.51
C ALA A 292 20.04 -5.90 8.41
N ALA A 293 21.14 -5.28 7.99
CA ALA A 293 21.76 -4.19 8.72
C ALA A 293 20.90 -2.92 8.72
N ALA A 294 20.26 -2.60 7.60
CA ALA A 294 19.37 -1.44 7.45
C ALA A 294 18.06 -1.56 8.26
N HIS A 295 17.64 -2.77 8.64
CA HIS A 295 16.43 -3.03 9.44
C HIS A 295 16.73 -3.55 10.86
N GLY A 296 18.00 -3.58 11.27
CA GLY A 296 18.38 -3.91 12.65
C GLY A 296 18.39 -5.40 13.00
N HIS A 297 18.42 -6.30 12.03
CA HIS A 297 18.31 -7.75 12.25
C HIS A 297 19.66 -8.43 12.60
N VAL A 298 20.12 -8.24 13.84
CA VAL A 298 21.38 -8.84 14.35
C VAL A 298 21.40 -10.36 14.21
N GLN A 299 20.28 -11.04 14.46
CA GLN A 299 20.19 -12.50 14.38
C GLN A 299 20.43 -13.03 12.96
N VAL A 300 19.95 -12.30 11.94
CA VAL A 300 20.25 -12.60 10.54
C VAL A 300 21.74 -12.43 10.27
N LEU A 301 22.35 -11.35 10.73
CA LEU A 301 23.79 -11.12 10.55
C LEU A 301 24.64 -12.17 11.26
N ALA A 302 24.25 -12.60 12.47
CA ALA A 302 24.89 -13.70 13.19
C ALA A 302 24.79 -15.01 12.42
N TYR A 303 23.62 -15.32 11.84
CA TYR A 303 23.42 -16.48 10.99
C TYR A 303 24.29 -16.43 9.73
N ILE A 304 24.35 -15.29 9.03
CA ILE A 304 25.20 -15.11 7.84
C ILE A 304 26.68 -15.25 8.21
N HIS A 305 27.09 -14.69 9.35
CA HIS A 305 28.46 -14.79 9.86
C HIS A 305 28.86 -16.25 10.13
N ALA A 306 27.98 -17.02 10.78
CA ALA A 306 28.23 -18.43 11.08
C ALA A 306 28.27 -19.31 9.82
N THR A 307 27.41 -19.05 8.83
CA THR A 307 27.29 -19.90 7.63
C THR A 307 28.31 -19.56 6.54
N LYS A 308 28.57 -18.27 6.31
CA LYS A 308 29.44 -17.77 5.22
C LYS A 308 30.29 -16.57 5.69
N PRO A 309 31.29 -16.80 6.56
CA PRO A 309 32.06 -15.72 7.20
C PRO A 309 32.89 -14.87 6.22
N ARG A 310 33.15 -15.33 4.98
CA ARG A 310 34.06 -14.68 4.04
C ARG A 310 33.39 -14.00 2.85
N THR A 311 32.06 -13.93 2.78
CA THR A 311 31.36 -13.40 1.59
C THR A 311 30.42 -12.25 1.93
N GLY A 312 30.42 -11.20 1.10
CA GLY A 312 29.36 -10.19 1.04
C GLY A 312 29.42 -9.05 2.08
N TRP A 313 30.31 -9.10 3.05
CA TRP A 313 30.46 -8.03 4.05
C TRP A 313 31.10 -6.79 3.41
N THR A 314 30.52 -5.63 3.66
CA THR A 314 31.00 -4.35 3.14
C THR A 314 30.90 -3.27 4.22
N LYS A 315 31.68 -2.20 4.08
CA LYS A 315 31.54 -1.01 4.94
C LYS A 315 30.13 -0.40 4.88
N HIS A 316 29.46 -0.54 3.73
CA HIS A 316 28.12 -0.02 3.51
C HIS A 316 27.11 -0.61 4.50
N ALA A 317 27.26 -1.89 4.89
CA ALA A 317 26.37 -2.51 5.87
C ALA A 317 26.41 -1.80 7.24
N MET A 318 27.59 -1.39 7.71
CA MET A 318 27.70 -0.65 8.96
C MET A 318 27.24 0.80 8.78
N ASP A 319 27.50 1.41 7.62
CA ASP A 319 27.03 2.76 7.30
C ASP A 319 25.50 2.85 7.35
N VAL A 320 24.78 1.90 6.73
CA VAL A 320 23.31 1.89 6.73
C VAL A 320 22.72 1.53 8.10
N ALA A 321 23.39 0.67 8.88
CA ALA A 321 22.96 0.39 10.25
C ALA A 321 23.05 1.64 11.11
N ALA A 322 24.15 2.39 10.98
CA ALA A 322 24.35 3.63 11.70
C ALA A 322 23.36 4.73 11.29
N SER A 323 23.12 4.88 9.98
CA SER A 323 22.17 5.87 9.46
C SER A 323 20.71 5.58 9.81
N ASN A 324 20.37 4.35 10.20
CA ASN A 324 19.03 3.96 10.65
C ASN A 324 18.94 3.75 12.17
N GLY A 325 20.01 4.06 12.92
CA GLY A 325 20.00 4.02 14.39
C GLY A 325 20.13 2.63 15.01
N HIS A 326 20.61 1.62 14.27
CA HIS A 326 20.71 0.24 14.74
C HIS A 326 22.03 -0.05 15.47
N VAL A 327 22.15 0.44 16.70
CA VAL A 327 23.37 0.31 17.54
C VAL A 327 23.81 -1.13 17.73
N GLN A 328 22.88 -2.05 17.99
CA GLN A 328 23.20 -3.47 18.19
C GLN A 328 23.85 -4.09 16.95
N VAL A 329 23.45 -3.64 15.75
CA VAL A 329 24.10 -4.06 14.50
C VAL A 329 25.49 -3.45 14.37
N VAL A 330 25.64 -2.16 14.70
CA VAL A 330 26.96 -1.48 14.69
C VAL A 330 27.93 -2.16 15.65
N GLU A 331 27.48 -2.50 16.86
CA GLU A 331 28.24 -3.25 17.86
C GLU A 331 28.64 -4.63 17.36
N PHE A 332 27.69 -5.39 16.80
CA PHE A 332 27.96 -6.70 16.23
C PHE A 332 29.01 -6.63 15.11
N LEU A 333 28.82 -5.69 14.18
CA LEU A 333 29.74 -5.50 13.06
C LEU A 333 31.11 -5.00 13.54
N HIS A 334 31.20 -4.16 14.55
CA HIS A 334 32.49 -3.72 15.10
C HIS A 334 33.24 -4.90 15.75
N ARG A 335 32.55 -5.72 16.53
CA ARG A 335 33.17 -6.82 17.27
C ARG A 335 33.63 -7.97 16.37
N GLU A 336 32.79 -8.37 15.42
CA GLU A 336 33.01 -9.60 14.64
C GLU A 336 33.71 -9.34 13.29
N ARG A 337 33.79 -8.09 12.84
CA ARG A 337 34.23 -7.73 11.48
C ARG A 337 35.34 -6.68 11.48
N LYS A 338 36.06 -6.60 10.36
CA LYS A 338 37.19 -5.69 10.16
C LYS A 338 36.97 -4.78 8.97
N GLU A 339 35.75 -4.50 8.55
CA GLU A 339 35.46 -3.61 7.41
C GLU A 339 35.31 -2.16 7.86
N GLY A 340 34.80 -1.94 9.08
CA GLY A 340 34.52 -0.62 9.64
C GLY A 340 33.38 0.11 8.91
N CYS A 341 33.20 1.37 9.25
CA CYS A 341 32.27 2.30 8.58
C CYS A 341 33.03 3.45 7.90
N SER A 342 32.34 4.21 7.06
CA SER A 342 32.84 5.45 6.47
C SER A 342 32.53 6.66 7.36
N GLU A 343 33.19 7.79 7.11
CA GLU A 343 32.90 9.06 7.82
C GLU A 343 31.45 9.53 7.60
N ALA A 344 30.82 9.12 6.51
CA ALA A 344 29.41 9.42 6.25
C ALA A 344 28.47 8.76 7.28
N ALA A 345 28.86 7.62 7.86
CA ALA A 345 28.04 6.93 8.86
C ALA A 345 27.83 7.77 10.12
N GLU A 346 28.89 8.42 10.61
CA GLU A 346 28.81 9.32 11.78
C GLU A 346 28.03 10.59 11.45
N ALA A 347 28.27 11.17 10.27
CA ALA A 347 27.55 12.38 9.83
C ALA A 347 26.04 12.12 9.70
N LEU A 348 25.64 10.99 9.10
CA LEU A 348 24.24 10.62 8.92
C LEU A 348 23.57 10.21 10.24
N ALA A 349 24.26 9.47 11.11
CA ALA A 349 23.73 9.14 12.44
C ALA A 349 23.45 10.41 13.26
N THR A 350 24.33 11.42 13.16
CA THR A 350 24.13 12.72 13.81
C THR A 350 22.98 13.50 13.17
N ALA A 351 22.92 13.54 11.83
CA ALA A 351 21.89 14.28 11.10
C ALA A 351 20.47 13.73 11.34
N PHE A 352 20.33 12.42 11.53
CA PHE A 352 19.05 11.76 11.81
C PHE A 352 18.74 11.62 13.32
N GLY A 353 19.62 12.12 14.21
CA GLY A 353 19.37 12.14 15.66
C GLY A 353 19.47 10.76 16.33
N HIS A 354 20.37 9.90 15.86
CA HIS A 354 20.60 8.57 16.44
C HIS A 354 21.65 8.64 17.56
N ASP A 355 21.26 9.21 18.70
CA ASP A 355 22.15 9.53 19.82
C ASP A 355 22.96 8.34 20.35
N GLU A 356 22.35 7.14 20.43
CA GLU A 356 23.05 5.95 20.90
C GLU A 356 24.17 5.50 19.94
N VAL A 357 23.96 5.64 18.62
CA VAL A 357 24.97 5.35 17.59
C VAL A 357 26.07 6.40 17.64
N VAL A 358 25.71 7.67 17.82
CA VAL A 358 26.67 8.77 17.97
C VAL A 358 27.52 8.57 19.23
N ALA A 359 26.92 8.22 20.36
CA ALA A 359 27.64 7.89 21.60
C ALA A 359 28.59 6.70 21.39
N TYR A 360 28.16 5.70 20.61
CA TYR A 360 29.02 4.59 20.23
C TYR A 360 30.23 5.03 19.40
N PHE A 361 30.03 5.89 18.40
CA PHE A 361 31.11 6.43 17.59
C PHE A 361 32.01 7.42 18.35
N GLN A 362 31.50 8.17 19.32
CA GLN A 362 32.36 8.98 20.19
C GLN A 362 33.32 8.11 21.01
N LYS A 363 32.88 6.92 21.40
CA LYS A 363 33.69 5.99 22.21
C LYS A 363 34.67 5.16 21.38
N TYR A 364 34.25 4.66 20.22
CA TYR A 364 35.01 3.69 19.41
C TYR A 364 35.31 4.15 17.98
N GLY A 365 34.96 5.39 17.62
CA GLY A 365 35.06 5.91 16.25
C GLY A 365 36.47 5.92 15.69
N ASP A 366 37.50 6.03 16.54
CA ASP A 366 38.88 5.99 16.07
C ASP A 366 39.30 4.62 15.50
N GLU A 367 38.68 3.55 16.00
CA GLU A 367 38.90 2.17 15.56
C GLU A 367 37.98 1.78 14.40
N VAL A 368 36.72 2.23 14.46
CA VAL A 368 35.63 1.79 13.58
C VAL A 368 35.59 2.61 12.27
N ILE A 369 35.78 3.92 12.35
CA ILE A 369 35.61 4.84 11.21
C ILE A 369 36.88 4.83 10.37
N ARG A 370 36.70 4.59 9.07
CA ARG A 370 37.79 4.52 8.11
C ARG A 370 37.72 5.63 7.09
N ARG A 371 38.87 6.27 6.90
CA ARG A 371 39.09 7.35 5.94
C ARG A 371 40.28 7.07 5.06
N LEU A 372 40.33 7.73 3.90
CA LEU A 372 41.45 7.62 2.98
C LEU A 372 42.71 8.21 3.65
N CYS A 373 43.74 7.40 3.82
CA CYS A 373 45.00 7.86 4.37
C CYS A 373 45.77 8.68 3.32
N CYS A 374 46.04 9.95 3.60
CA CYS A 374 46.75 10.86 2.69
C CYS A 374 48.16 10.37 2.30
N ALA A 375 48.80 9.53 3.13
CA ALA A 375 50.15 9.04 2.89
C ALA A 375 50.22 7.76 2.04
N CYS A 376 49.23 6.87 2.13
CA CYS A 376 49.26 5.58 1.41
C CYS A 376 48.12 5.40 0.41
N GLY A 377 47.12 6.28 0.39
CA GLY A 377 45.97 6.20 -0.52
C GLY A 377 45.01 5.05 -0.21
N PHE A 378 45.10 4.41 0.96
CA PHE A 378 44.19 3.33 1.38
C PHE A 378 43.28 3.76 2.54
N ASN A 379 42.08 3.17 2.62
CA ASN A 379 41.18 3.39 3.75
C ASN A 379 41.76 2.76 5.03
N LYS A 380 41.93 3.58 6.06
CA LYS A 380 42.54 3.19 7.35
C LYS A 380 41.72 3.81 8.51
N PRO A 381 41.78 3.20 9.72
CA PRO A 381 41.20 3.80 10.93
C PRO A 381 41.73 5.23 11.15
N ARG A 382 40.96 6.08 11.87
CA ARG A 382 41.32 7.49 12.10
C ARG A 382 42.71 7.63 12.72
N VAL A 383 43.00 6.75 13.68
CA VAL A 383 44.30 6.60 14.34
C VAL A 383 44.94 5.31 13.83
N HIS A 384 46.02 5.44 13.05
CA HIS A 384 46.83 4.31 12.62
C HIS A 384 48.26 4.76 12.31
N ASP A 385 49.23 3.87 12.54
CA ASP A 385 50.59 4.07 12.08
C ASP A 385 50.71 3.72 10.60
N CYS A 386 51.09 4.70 9.78
CA CYS A 386 51.26 4.52 8.34
C CYS A 386 52.74 4.36 7.99
N PRO A 387 53.21 3.17 7.57
CA PRO A 387 54.61 2.95 7.22
C PRO A 387 55.10 3.86 6.08
N THR A 388 54.20 4.23 5.17
CA THR A 388 54.49 5.13 4.04
C THR A 388 54.68 6.58 4.51
N ALA A 389 53.98 7.00 5.58
CA ALA A 389 54.16 8.32 6.18
C ALA A 389 55.54 8.46 6.85
N HIS A 390 56.03 7.40 7.50
CA HIS A 390 57.38 7.40 8.09
C HIS A 390 58.51 7.44 7.07
N ARG A 391 58.25 7.01 5.83
CA ARG A 391 59.22 7.04 4.72
C ARG A 391 59.16 8.32 3.89
N ALA A 392 58.08 9.08 3.97
CA ALA A 392 57.87 10.32 3.24
C ALA A 392 58.16 11.53 4.14
N SER A 393 59.41 11.99 4.15
CA SER A 393 59.79 13.29 4.70
C SER A 393 59.31 14.43 3.77
N PHE A 394 58.00 14.58 3.54
CA PHE A 394 57.45 15.72 2.80
C PHE A 394 56.05 16.12 3.28
N THR A 395 55.89 17.44 3.39
CA THR A 395 54.69 18.21 3.66
C THR A 395 53.56 17.89 2.67
N ALA A 396 52.77 16.85 2.92
CA ALA A 396 51.49 16.66 2.26
C ALA A 396 50.40 17.37 3.07
N VAL A 397 50.14 18.64 2.75
CA VAL A 397 48.94 19.35 3.20
C VAL A 397 47.75 18.64 2.57
N CYS A 398 46.98 17.91 3.39
CA CYS A 398 45.79 17.22 2.95
C CYS A 398 44.66 18.27 2.81
N VAL A 399 44.22 18.54 1.57
CA VAL A 399 43.10 19.44 1.27
C VAL A 399 41.82 18.79 1.79
N LYS A 400 41.11 19.52 2.64
CA LYS A 400 39.85 19.13 3.29
C LYS A 400 38.72 18.89 2.30
#